data_AF-A0A0A6P4X9-F1
#
_entry.id   AF-A0A0A6P4X9-F1
#
_cell.length_a   1.000
_cell.length_b   1.000
_cell.length_c   1.000
_cell.angle_alpha   90.00
_cell.angle_beta   90.00
_cell.angle_gamma   90.00
#
_symmetry.space_group_name_H-M   'P 1'
#
loop_
_entity.id
_entity.type
_entity.pdbx_description
1 polymer ?
#
loop_
_entity_poly.entity_id
_entity_poly.type
_entity_poly.pdbx_seq_one_letter_code
_entity_poly.pdbx_strand_id
1 'polypeptide(L)'
;MKKQTEIGISSVVFSILLGWGTVGFAEDDGVIGEPPPLDHFKCYSVKGKKIQAKVELLDQFDNGDPRRVKVVKPVMLCNPVVKWHNNEEFPVLNPEAHLVCYKIKPSTEGPRVIVANQFGEEQILQVQKSKLLCVPSQKFILQDETSE
;
A
#
# COMPACT_ATOMS: atom_id res chain seq x y z
N MET A 1 -49.20 -31.09 -24.01
CA MET A 1 -48.04 -30.19 -24.26
C MET A 1 -47.89 -29.23 -23.08
N LYS A 2 -46.63 -28.98 -22.67
CA LYS A 2 -46.14 -28.15 -21.54
C LYS A 2 -46.22 -28.85 -20.17
N LYS A 3 -45.13 -29.45 -19.63
CA LYS A 3 -43.87 -28.91 -19.03
C LYS A 3 -44.10 -28.05 -17.79
N GLN A 4 -43.71 -28.59 -16.62
CA GLN A 4 -42.97 -27.89 -15.57
C GLN A 4 -42.28 -28.97 -14.70
N THR A 5 -40.96 -28.90 -14.56
CA THR A 5 -40.16 -29.78 -13.71
C THR A 5 -39.54 -28.91 -12.63
N GLU A 6 -39.98 -29.07 -11.38
CA GLU A 6 -39.21 -28.71 -10.20
C GLU A 6 -38.77 -30.01 -9.52
N ILE A 7 -37.48 -30.10 -9.19
CA ILE A 7 -36.97 -31.17 -8.33
C ILE A 7 -36.08 -30.49 -7.30
N GLY A 8 -36.65 -30.28 -6.11
CA GLY A 8 -35.90 -30.11 -4.88
C GLY A 8 -35.75 -31.47 -4.20
N ILE A 9 -34.50 -31.92 -4.03
CA ILE A 9 -34.07 -32.99 -3.10
C ILE A 9 -32.53 -32.83 -3.03
N SER A 10 -31.80 -33.08 -1.95
CA SER A 10 -32.09 -33.72 -0.67
C SER A 10 -30.95 -33.32 0.27
N SER A 11 -31.27 -33.13 1.54
CA SER A 11 -30.29 -33.15 2.64
C SER A 11 -29.39 -34.39 2.53
N VAL A 12 -28.09 -34.22 2.72
CA VAL A 12 -27.23 -35.26 3.30
C VAL A 12 -26.31 -34.58 4.31
N VAL A 13 -26.66 -34.78 5.58
CA VAL A 13 -25.80 -34.54 6.72
C VAL A 13 -24.80 -35.68 6.78
N PHE A 14 -23.51 -35.38 6.84
CA PHE A 14 -22.51 -36.34 7.29
C PHE A 14 -21.76 -35.72 8.48
N SER A 15 -22.12 -36.18 9.68
CA SER A 15 -21.32 -35.96 10.87
C SER A 15 -20.62 -37.27 11.21
N ILE A 16 -19.30 -37.27 11.09
CA ILE A 16 -18.42 -38.19 11.84
C ILE A 16 -17.38 -37.30 12.53
N LEU A 17 -17.38 -37.36 13.86
CA LEU A 17 -16.40 -36.73 14.74
C LEU A 17 -15.09 -37.49 14.66
N LEU A 18 -13.96 -36.79 14.48
CA LEU A 18 -12.68 -36.93 15.18
C LEU A 18 -11.65 -35.96 14.54
N GLY A 19 -11.19 -35.00 15.35
CA GLY A 19 -9.94 -34.24 15.21
C GLY A 19 -9.39 -33.89 13.83
N TRP A 20 -9.57 -32.64 13.42
CA TRP A 20 -8.55 -31.68 12.98
C TRP A 20 -9.28 -30.39 12.64
N GLY A 21 -8.80 -29.26 13.14
CA GLY A 21 -9.39 -27.97 12.82
C GLY A 21 -9.33 -27.78 11.31
N THR A 22 -10.50 -27.60 10.69
CA THR A 22 -10.58 -27.15 9.31
C THR A 22 -10.01 -25.75 9.29
N VAL A 23 -8.76 -25.61 8.86
CA VAL A 23 -8.25 -24.34 8.34
C VAL A 23 -9.11 -24.07 7.12
N GLY A 24 -10.10 -23.20 7.25
CA GLY A 24 -10.81 -22.66 6.11
C GLY A 24 -9.80 -21.84 5.33
N PHE A 25 -9.24 -22.40 4.26
CA PHE A 25 -8.60 -21.61 3.23
C PHE A 25 -9.73 -20.85 2.55
N ALA A 26 -9.78 -19.53 2.74
CA ALA A 26 -10.57 -18.68 1.87
C ALA A 26 -10.09 -18.95 0.43
N GLU A 27 -11.00 -19.42 -0.42
CA GLU A 27 -10.80 -19.40 -1.86
C GLU A 27 -10.60 -17.93 -2.26
N ASP A 28 -9.39 -17.61 -2.73
CA ASP A 28 -9.05 -16.33 -3.30
C ASP A 28 -9.68 -16.28 -4.69
N ASP A 29 -10.90 -15.74 -4.77
CA ASP A 29 -11.76 -15.70 -5.97
C ASP A 29 -11.17 -14.86 -7.13
N GLY A 30 -9.88 -14.51 -7.09
CA GLY A 30 -9.21 -13.75 -8.16
C GLY A 30 -9.83 -12.38 -8.43
N VAL A 31 -10.69 -11.89 -7.55
CA VAL A 31 -11.19 -10.52 -7.59
C VAL A 31 -10.00 -9.64 -7.23
N ILE A 32 -9.58 -8.80 -8.17
CA ILE A 32 -8.62 -7.73 -7.89
C ILE A 32 -9.31 -6.81 -6.89
N GLY A 33 -9.10 -7.10 -5.60
CA GLY A 33 -9.70 -6.37 -4.49
C GLY A 33 -9.25 -4.93 -4.54
N GLU A 34 -10.14 -4.02 -4.13
CA GLU A 34 -9.77 -2.65 -3.87
C GLU A 34 -8.52 -2.65 -2.95
N PRO A 35 -7.47 -1.88 -3.28
CA PRO A 35 -6.29 -1.85 -2.43
C PRO A 35 -6.68 -1.49 -1.00
N PRO A 36 -5.96 -1.98 0.02
CA PRO A 36 -6.23 -1.62 1.41
C PRO A 36 -6.37 -0.10 1.55
N PRO A 37 -7.30 0.38 2.40
CA PRO A 37 -7.61 1.80 2.48
C PRO A 37 -6.34 2.61 2.80
N LEU A 38 -5.91 3.41 1.83
CA LEU A 38 -4.75 4.29 1.89
C LEU A 38 -5.12 5.64 1.29
N ASP A 39 -4.69 6.73 1.94
CA ASP A 39 -4.95 8.08 1.44
C ASP A 39 -4.25 8.37 0.12
N HIS A 40 -4.85 9.28 -0.66
CA HIS A 40 -4.09 9.98 -1.70
C HIS A 40 -3.08 10.93 -1.06
N PHE A 41 -1.93 11.11 -1.71
CA PHE A 41 -0.86 11.98 -1.23
C PHE A 41 -0.46 13.05 -2.24
N LYS A 42 -0.38 14.31 -1.77
CA LYS A 42 0.30 15.40 -2.49
C LYS A 42 1.69 15.60 -1.92
N CYS A 43 2.71 15.35 -2.74
CA CYS A 43 4.12 15.42 -2.33
C CYS A 43 4.80 16.71 -2.81
N TYR A 44 5.56 17.33 -1.92
CA TYR A 44 6.37 18.52 -2.16
C TYR A 44 7.84 18.17 -2.12
N SER A 45 8.63 18.72 -3.05
CA SER A 45 10.09 18.66 -2.95
C SER A 45 10.56 19.45 -1.74
N VAL A 46 11.43 18.87 -0.92
CA VAL A 46 11.98 19.53 0.27
C VAL A 46 13.51 19.50 0.28
N LYS A 47 14.09 20.44 1.01
CA LYS A 47 15.50 20.43 1.37
C LYS A 47 15.59 20.33 2.89
N GLY A 48 16.50 19.49 3.37
CA GLY A 48 16.76 19.34 4.79
C GLY A 48 18.17 18.83 5.03
N LYS A 49 18.56 18.82 6.30
CA LYS A 49 19.89 18.37 6.73
C LYS A 49 20.12 16.91 6.28
N LYS A 50 21.35 16.62 5.85
CA LYS A 50 21.76 15.24 5.63
C LYS A 50 21.76 14.50 6.97
N ILE A 51 21.29 13.26 6.93
CA ILE A 51 21.39 12.31 8.01
C ILE A 51 22.29 11.15 7.58
N GLN A 52 22.75 10.34 8.54
CA GLN A 52 23.60 9.18 8.28
C GLN A 52 23.11 7.98 9.09
N ALA A 53 21.82 7.69 8.99
CA ALA A 53 21.23 6.51 9.61
C ALA A 53 21.49 5.28 8.74
N LYS A 54 21.76 4.13 9.37
CA LYS A 54 21.81 2.82 8.71
C LYS A 54 20.60 2.03 9.19
N VAL A 55 19.86 1.43 8.26
CA VAL A 55 18.69 0.60 8.55
C VAL A 55 18.74 -0.67 7.70
N GLU A 56 18.01 -1.68 8.11
CA GLU A 56 17.73 -2.88 7.32
C GLU A 56 16.29 -2.79 6.82
N LEU A 57 16.09 -2.96 5.51
CA LEU A 57 14.78 -2.96 4.86
C LEU A 57 14.54 -4.32 4.22
N LEU A 58 13.30 -4.79 4.25
CA LEU A 58 12.88 -6.01 3.58
C LEU A 58 11.53 -5.73 2.92
N ASP A 59 11.46 -5.95 1.61
CA ASP A 59 10.20 -5.99 0.86
C ASP A 59 10.05 -7.30 0.09
N GLN A 60 9.00 -7.41 -0.74
CA GLN A 60 8.69 -8.63 -1.47
C GLN A 60 9.72 -8.98 -2.57
N PHE A 61 10.62 -8.06 -2.92
CA PHE A 61 11.64 -8.28 -3.95
C PHE A 61 13.00 -8.72 -3.39
N ASP A 62 13.13 -8.76 -2.06
CA ASP A 62 14.37 -9.08 -1.38
C ASP A 62 14.55 -10.58 -1.06
N ASN A 63 13.62 -11.45 -1.50
CA ASN A 63 13.70 -12.90 -1.33
C ASN A 63 13.92 -13.38 0.12
N GLY A 64 13.46 -12.60 1.11
CA GLY A 64 13.61 -12.91 2.53
C GLY A 64 14.93 -12.43 3.18
N ASP A 65 15.82 -11.77 2.42
CA ASP A 65 17.09 -11.25 2.91
C ASP A 65 17.07 -9.72 3.09
N PRO A 66 17.01 -9.20 4.34
CA PRO A 66 17.00 -7.76 4.57
C PRO A 66 18.23 -7.04 4.00
N ARG A 67 17.99 -5.92 3.34
CA ARG A 67 19.02 -5.07 2.75
C ARG A 67 19.45 -3.96 3.70
N ARG A 68 20.75 -3.92 3.98
CA ARG A 68 21.39 -2.81 4.70
C ARG A 68 21.48 -1.58 3.81
N VAL A 69 20.78 -0.51 4.19
CA VAL A 69 20.79 0.77 3.47
C VAL A 69 21.15 1.94 4.39
N LYS A 70 21.74 2.98 3.79
CA LYS A 70 22.00 4.28 4.40
C LYS A 70 20.89 5.25 4.01
N VAL A 71 20.25 5.85 4.99
CA VAL A 71 19.30 6.96 4.83
C VAL A 71 20.09 8.26 4.80
N VAL A 72 19.93 9.07 3.74
CA VAL A 72 20.87 10.15 3.41
C VAL A 72 20.32 11.54 3.69
N LYS A 73 19.13 11.89 3.16
CA LYS A 73 18.52 13.22 3.33
C LYS A 73 17.04 13.19 2.95
N PRO A 74 16.18 14.03 3.56
CA PRO A 74 14.81 14.18 3.11
C PRO A 74 14.80 14.82 1.72
N VAL A 75 13.87 14.37 0.88
CA VAL A 75 13.68 14.89 -0.48
C VAL A 75 12.22 15.16 -0.82
N MET A 76 11.26 14.51 -0.16
CA MET A 76 9.84 14.84 -0.29
C MET A 76 9.13 14.86 1.06
N LEU A 77 8.14 15.75 1.18
CA LEU A 77 7.09 15.75 2.21
C LEU A 77 5.76 15.46 1.51
N CYS A 78 5.07 14.41 1.92
CA CYS A 78 3.81 13.98 1.35
C CYS A 78 2.68 14.16 2.37
N ASN A 79 1.66 14.91 1.99
CA ASN A 79 0.48 15.18 2.79
C ASN A 79 -0.71 14.36 2.28
N PRO A 80 -1.51 13.75 3.17
CA PRO A 80 -2.84 13.26 2.79
C PRO A 80 -3.62 14.37 2.08
N VAL A 81 -4.35 14.03 1.01
CA VAL A 81 -5.06 15.02 0.19
C VAL A 81 -6.43 14.50 -0.22
N VAL A 82 -7.44 15.36 -0.12
CA VAL A 82 -8.74 15.11 -0.74
C VAL A 82 -8.54 15.22 -2.25
N LYS A 83 -8.97 14.20 -2.99
CA LYS A 83 -8.96 14.20 -4.44
C LYS A 83 -10.38 14.30 -4.96
N TRP A 84 -10.58 15.06 -6.03
CA TRP A 84 -11.85 15.10 -6.76
C TRP A 84 -11.65 14.61 -8.20
N HIS A 85 -12.56 13.79 -8.69
CA HIS A 85 -12.57 13.32 -10.08
C HIS A 85 -14.01 13.00 -10.51
N ASN A 86 -14.46 13.47 -11.68
CA ASN A 86 -15.81 13.21 -12.20
C ASN A 86 -16.96 13.49 -11.21
N ASN A 87 -16.87 14.59 -10.46
CA ASN A 87 -17.81 14.96 -9.39
C ASN A 87 -17.85 14.00 -8.19
N GLU A 88 -16.90 13.06 -8.11
CA GLU A 88 -16.69 12.18 -6.97
C GLU A 88 -15.56 12.73 -6.09
N GLU A 89 -15.76 12.64 -4.77
CA GLU A 89 -14.78 13.00 -3.75
C GLU A 89 -14.14 11.74 -3.17
N PHE A 90 -12.81 11.75 -3.08
CA PHE A 90 -12.00 10.75 -2.41
C PHE A 90 -11.44 11.41 -1.15
N PRO A 91 -12.10 11.21 0.02
CA PRO A 91 -11.80 11.94 1.24
C PRO A 91 -10.48 11.47 1.87
N VAL A 92 -9.97 12.29 2.78
CA VAL A 92 -8.85 11.90 3.65
C VAL A 92 -9.38 11.07 4.82
N LEU A 93 -8.89 9.83 4.92
CA LEU A 93 -9.20 8.89 5.99
C LEU A 93 -8.25 9.06 7.18
N ASN A 94 -6.96 9.39 6.95
CA ASN A 94 -5.96 9.56 8.00
C ASN A 94 -5.26 10.92 7.91
N PRO A 95 -5.86 12.01 8.41
CA PRO A 95 -5.32 13.37 8.24
C PRO A 95 -3.94 13.59 8.87
N GLU A 96 -3.58 12.79 9.88
CA GLU A 96 -2.28 12.87 10.55
C GLU A 96 -1.18 12.00 9.91
N ALA A 97 -1.52 11.13 8.95
CA ALA A 97 -0.61 10.16 8.36
C ALA A 97 0.32 10.77 7.29
N HIS A 98 1.09 11.80 7.64
CA HIS A 98 2.06 12.41 6.74
C HIS A 98 3.27 11.51 6.51
N LEU A 99 3.93 11.66 5.36
CA LEU A 99 5.17 10.94 5.06
C LEU A 99 6.31 11.91 4.76
N VAL A 100 7.51 11.61 5.26
CA VAL A 100 8.75 12.22 4.76
C VAL A 100 9.56 11.14 4.04
N CYS A 101 9.87 11.37 2.77
CA CYS A 101 10.66 10.45 1.96
C CYS A 101 12.12 10.86 1.92
N TYR A 102 13.00 9.93 2.26
CA TYR A 102 14.45 10.10 2.32
C TYR A 102 15.14 9.36 1.20
N LYS A 103 16.17 9.97 0.61
CA LYS A 103 17.06 9.26 -0.32
C LYS A 103 17.81 8.14 0.41
N ILE A 104 17.82 6.94 -0.16
CA ILE A 104 18.57 5.78 0.35
C ILE A 104 19.67 5.32 -0.60
N LYS A 105 20.66 4.57 -0.06
CA LYS A 105 21.76 3.91 -0.80
C LYS A 105 22.25 2.65 -0.06
N PRO A 106 22.73 1.59 -0.74
CA PRO A 106 22.71 1.37 -2.18
C PRO A 106 21.27 1.15 -2.68
N SER A 107 21.09 1.17 -4.01
CA SER A 107 19.80 0.89 -4.63
C SER A 107 19.81 -0.49 -5.29
N THR A 108 18.71 -1.21 -5.16
CA THR A 108 18.46 -2.52 -5.76
C THR A 108 17.37 -2.40 -6.83
N GLU A 109 17.52 -3.12 -7.94
CA GLU A 109 16.47 -3.23 -8.97
C GLU A 109 15.53 -4.40 -8.65
N GLY A 110 14.31 -4.37 -9.17
CA GLY A 110 13.30 -5.39 -8.93
C GLY A 110 12.74 -6.00 -10.22
N PRO A 111 11.79 -6.95 -10.11
CA PRO A 111 11.18 -7.63 -11.25
C PRO A 111 10.17 -6.74 -11.99
N ARG A 112 9.52 -7.31 -13.02
CA ARG A 112 8.28 -6.74 -13.56
C ARG A 112 7.12 -7.07 -12.64
N VAL A 113 6.19 -6.14 -12.50
CA VAL A 113 4.97 -6.30 -11.69
C VAL A 113 3.76 -5.86 -12.49
N ILE A 114 2.60 -6.44 -12.17
CA ILE A 114 1.29 -5.98 -12.64
C ILE A 114 0.68 -5.16 -11.52
N VAL A 115 0.17 -3.97 -11.83
CA VAL A 115 -0.45 -3.04 -10.88
C VAL A 115 -1.86 -2.72 -11.35
N ALA A 116 -2.82 -2.84 -10.44
CA ALA A 116 -4.18 -2.37 -10.60
C ALA A 116 -4.40 -1.11 -9.75
N ASN A 117 -4.93 -0.06 -10.35
CA ASN A 117 -5.37 1.15 -9.66
C ASN A 117 -6.38 1.92 -10.51
N GLN A 118 -6.85 3.06 -10.02
CA GLN A 118 -7.77 3.98 -10.70
C GLN A 118 -7.33 4.49 -12.10
N PHE A 119 -6.13 4.15 -12.58
CA PHE A 119 -5.65 4.47 -13.94
C PHE A 119 -5.56 3.24 -14.85
N GLY A 120 -5.95 2.06 -14.38
CA GLY A 120 -5.99 0.81 -15.14
C GLY A 120 -5.77 -0.42 -14.26
N GLU A 121 -6.33 -1.55 -14.69
CA GLU A 121 -6.36 -2.79 -13.90
C GLU A 121 -5.15 -3.71 -14.14
N GLU A 122 -4.42 -3.55 -15.25
CA GLU A 122 -3.30 -4.42 -15.63
C GLU A 122 -2.04 -3.65 -16.09
N GLN A 123 -1.59 -2.68 -15.30
CA GLN A 123 -0.40 -1.90 -15.63
C GLN A 123 0.88 -2.73 -15.41
N ILE A 124 1.61 -3.03 -16.49
CA ILE A 124 2.91 -3.73 -16.36
C ILE A 124 4.03 -2.71 -16.14
N LEU A 125 4.65 -2.73 -14.97
CA LEU A 125 5.76 -1.86 -14.60
C LEU A 125 7.07 -2.65 -14.43
N GLN A 126 8.20 -2.05 -14.83
CA GLN A 126 9.54 -2.55 -14.50
C GLN A 126 10.02 -1.86 -13.21
N VAL A 127 10.20 -2.61 -12.13
CA VAL A 127 10.71 -2.06 -10.87
C VAL A 127 12.17 -1.67 -11.04
N GLN A 128 12.45 -0.38 -10.90
CA GLN A 128 13.78 0.19 -10.99
C GLN A 128 14.44 0.29 -9.60
N LYS A 129 15.67 0.81 -9.58
CA LYS A 129 16.46 1.11 -8.37
C LYS A 129 15.61 1.68 -7.21
N SER A 130 15.65 1.02 -6.05
CA SER A 130 15.10 1.51 -4.78
C SER A 130 15.76 2.83 -4.37
N LYS A 131 15.00 3.93 -4.42
CA LYS A 131 15.54 5.30 -4.28
C LYS A 131 15.17 5.97 -2.97
N LEU A 132 14.02 5.61 -2.38
CA LEU A 132 13.40 6.35 -1.30
C LEU A 132 12.92 5.42 -0.19
N LEU A 133 13.09 5.84 1.06
CA LEU A 133 12.37 5.32 2.22
C LEU A 133 11.41 6.42 2.70
N CYS A 134 10.11 6.17 2.63
CA CYS A 134 9.08 7.09 3.11
C CYS A 134 8.64 6.69 4.52
N VAL A 135 8.71 7.62 5.46
CA VAL A 135 8.53 7.36 6.89
C VAL A 135 7.32 8.15 7.39
N PRO A 136 6.37 7.52 8.12
CA PRO A 136 5.32 8.22 8.85
C PRO A 136 5.88 9.35 9.70
N SER A 137 5.25 10.51 9.67
CA SER A 137 5.77 11.73 10.28
C SER A 137 4.62 12.61 10.77
N GLN A 138 4.87 13.38 11.82
CA GLN A 138 4.06 14.54 12.17
C GLN A 138 4.69 15.81 11.58
N LYS A 139 3.88 16.83 11.32
CA LYS A 139 4.36 18.14 10.87
C LYS A 139 3.69 19.26 11.65
N PHE A 140 4.45 20.31 11.94
CA PHE A 140 3.95 21.52 12.59
C PHE A 140 4.39 22.73 11.76
N ILE A 141 3.51 23.72 11.64
CA ILE A 141 3.86 25.00 11.02
C ILE A 141 4.63 25.82 12.04
N LEU A 142 5.79 26.34 11.63
CA LEU A 142 6.53 27.29 12.45
C LEU A 142 5.75 28.61 12.45
N GLN A 143 5.43 29.12 13.64
CA GLN A 143 4.93 30.48 13.78
C GLN A 143 6.14 31.41 13.67
N ASP A 144 6.10 32.36 12.74
CA ASP A 144 7.07 33.45 12.76
C ASP A 144 6.74 34.33 13.97
N GLU A 145 7.67 34.43 14.92
CA GLU A 145 7.58 35.42 16.00
C GLU A 145 7.86 36.82 15.42
N THR A 146 6.96 37.34 14.58
CA THR A 146 6.89 38.79 14.37
C THR A 146 6.21 39.38 15.58
N SER A 147 7.06 39.82 16.50
CA SER A 147 6.79 40.66 17.65
C SER A 147 5.85 41.82 17.30
N GLU A 148 4.86 42.05 18.17
CA GLU A 148 4.23 43.37 18.35
C GLU A 148 5.25 44.44 18.74
#